data_AF-A0A1Z9QRI9-F1
#
_entry.id   AF-A0A1Z9QRI9-F1
#
_cell.length_a   1.000
_cell.length_b   1.000
_cell.length_c   1.000
_cell.angle_alpha   90.00
_cell.angle_beta   90.00
_cell.angle_gamma   90.00
#
_symmetry.space_group_name_H-M   'P 1'
#
loop_
_entity.id
_entity.type
_entity.pdbx_description
1 polymer ?
#
loop_
_entity_poly.entity_id
_entity_poly.type
_entity_poly.pdbx_seq_one_letter_code
_entity_poly.pdbx_strand_id
1 'polypeptide(L)'
;MPLQNIANQILTLADRRASTPVLVTPPYLSFRKHFFVELSWELASRTDRNLRIDWYRNLPGVRTILSDQLAAWHVKSLNRLLARRDRTAAKLPLTSDEQTSRAAPLSTIDSSAPQHPGYNQHVKMPTSSCTVQITAAIARPGGKNRDLVIGLSDVRQKLPDWTTAIWLGTTQEEVKRWQAA
;
A
#
# COMPACT_ATOMS: atom_id res chain seq x y z
N MET A 1 -10.70 12.04 -0.96
CA MET A 1 -10.24 11.46 0.31
C MET A 1 -8.72 11.45 0.32
N PRO A 2 -8.05 11.92 1.40
CA PRO A 2 -6.58 11.86 1.53
C PRO A 2 -6.05 10.42 1.56
N LEU A 3 -4.83 10.21 1.07
CA LEU A 3 -4.20 8.88 0.99
C LEU A 3 -4.07 8.20 2.37
N GLN A 4 -3.70 8.97 3.38
CA GLN A 4 -3.54 8.50 4.77
C GLN A 4 -4.85 7.94 5.33
N ASN A 5 -5.98 8.54 4.96
CA ASN A 5 -7.30 8.08 5.39
C ASN A 5 -7.67 6.77 4.70
N ILE A 6 -7.34 6.63 3.41
CA ILE A 6 -7.53 5.37 2.67
C ILE A 6 -6.70 4.26 3.32
N ALA A 7 -5.42 4.51 3.60
CA ALA A 7 -4.54 3.53 4.25
C ALA A 7 -5.05 3.12 5.64
N ASN A 8 -5.47 4.08 6.46
CA ASN A 8 -6.06 3.80 7.78
C ASN A 8 -7.33 2.94 7.68
N GLN A 9 -8.18 3.23 6.70
CA GLN A 9 -9.41 2.46 6.48
C GLN A 9 -9.09 1.03 6.03
N ILE A 10 -8.13 0.85 5.11
CA ILE A 10 -7.65 -0.47 4.68
C ILE A 10 -7.19 -1.30 5.88
N LEU A 11 -6.28 -0.75 6.70
CA LEU A 11 -5.73 -1.46 7.86
C LEU A 11 -6.82 -1.78 8.89
N THR A 12 -7.73 -0.83 9.14
CA THR A 12 -8.85 -1.04 10.07
C THR A 12 -9.76 -2.20 9.61
N LEU A 13 -10.10 -2.25 8.32
CA LEU A 13 -10.96 -3.30 7.76
C LEU A 13 -10.25 -4.67 7.76
N ALA A 14 -8.98 -4.70 7.39
CA ALA A 14 -8.19 -5.92 7.35
C ALA A 14 -7.99 -6.52 8.74
N ASP A 15 -7.67 -5.70 9.74
CA ASP A 15 -7.29 -6.19 11.06
C ASP A 15 -8.47 -6.36 12.02
N ARG A 16 -9.46 -5.45 11.99
CA ARG A 16 -10.57 -5.47 12.97
C ARG A 16 -11.82 -6.16 12.48
N ARG A 17 -12.10 -6.10 11.18
CA ARG A 17 -13.33 -6.67 10.61
C ARG A 17 -13.12 -8.01 9.94
N ALA A 18 -11.88 -8.50 9.91
CA ALA A 18 -11.50 -9.75 9.23
C ALA A 18 -12.13 -9.82 7.83
N SER A 19 -12.06 -8.70 7.10
CA SER A 19 -12.63 -8.53 5.75
C SER A 19 -11.53 -8.05 4.81
N THR A 20 -11.52 -8.50 3.55
CA THR A 20 -10.57 -7.96 2.57
C THR A 20 -11.06 -6.58 2.11
N PRO A 21 -10.33 -5.49 2.37
CA PRO A 21 -10.71 -4.16 1.88
C PRO A 21 -10.59 -4.09 0.36
N VAL A 22 -11.59 -3.51 -0.30
CA VAL A 22 -11.63 -3.38 -1.77
C VAL A 22 -11.80 -1.92 -2.14
N LEU A 23 -10.84 -1.35 -2.86
CA LEU A 23 -10.98 -0.03 -3.46
C LEU A 23 -11.90 -0.14 -4.66
N VAL A 24 -13.06 0.51 -4.59
CA VAL A 24 -14.04 0.50 -5.67
C VAL A 24 -14.04 1.84 -6.38
N THR A 25 -13.80 1.82 -7.68
CA THR A 25 -13.80 3.00 -8.54
C THR A 25 -15.02 3.05 -9.44
N PRO A 26 -15.52 4.25 -9.76
CA PRO A 26 -16.46 4.42 -10.85
C PRO A 26 -15.77 4.18 -12.20
N PRO A 27 -16.53 3.85 -13.27
CA PRO A 27 -15.96 3.40 -14.55
C PRO A 27 -15.18 4.47 -15.31
N TYR A 28 -15.36 5.75 -14.97
CA TYR A 28 -14.61 6.87 -15.54
C TYR A 28 -13.32 7.20 -14.76
N LEU A 29 -13.12 6.60 -13.59
CA LEU A 29 -11.97 6.87 -12.75
C LEU A 29 -10.96 5.72 -12.87
N SER A 30 -9.73 6.07 -13.21
CA SER A 30 -8.61 5.14 -13.20
C SER A 30 -7.48 5.69 -12.35
N PHE A 31 -6.85 4.83 -11.57
CA PHE A 31 -5.69 5.21 -10.78
C PHE A 31 -4.43 5.25 -11.65
N ARG A 32 -3.66 6.33 -11.49
CA ARG A 32 -2.32 6.43 -12.06
C ARG A 32 -1.36 5.54 -11.29
N LYS A 33 -0.27 5.13 -11.95
CA LYS A 33 0.79 4.30 -11.34
C LYS A 33 1.31 4.84 -10.00
N HIS A 34 1.47 6.15 -9.92
CA HIS A 34 1.96 6.83 -8.73
C HIS A 34 1.05 6.65 -7.51
N PHE A 35 -0.27 6.58 -7.71
CA PHE A 35 -1.21 6.33 -6.61
C PHE A 35 -0.91 5.00 -5.92
N PHE A 36 -0.70 3.93 -6.70
CA PHE A 36 -0.39 2.61 -6.15
C PHE A 36 0.92 2.62 -5.39
N VAL A 37 1.96 3.27 -5.94
CA VAL A 37 3.27 3.33 -5.27
C VAL A 37 3.19 4.05 -3.93
N GLU A 38 2.51 5.20 -3.87
CA GLU A 38 2.36 5.96 -2.63
C GLU A 38 1.46 5.23 -1.63
N LEU A 39 0.37 4.61 -2.09
CA LEU A 39 -0.49 3.79 -1.23
C LEU A 39 0.28 2.62 -0.62
N SER A 40 1.06 1.91 -1.43
CA SER A 40 1.92 0.81 -0.97
C SER A 40 2.92 1.28 0.09
N TRP A 41 3.54 2.44 -0.12
CA TRP A 41 4.47 3.01 0.86
C TRP A 41 3.78 3.37 2.17
N GLU A 42 2.64 4.07 2.08
CA GLU A 42 1.85 4.47 3.23
C GLU A 42 1.43 3.26 4.06
N LEU A 43 1.00 2.18 3.41
CA LEU A 43 0.62 0.94 4.07
C LEU A 43 1.81 0.21 4.67
N ALA A 44 2.91 0.06 3.92
CA ALA A 44 4.11 -0.63 4.37
C ALA A 44 4.75 0.07 5.58
N SER A 45 4.64 1.40 5.67
CA SER A 45 5.10 2.17 6.85
C SER A 45 4.30 1.89 8.13
N ARG A 46 3.14 1.23 8.03
CA ARG A 46 2.18 1.01 9.12
C ARG A 46 1.90 -0.47 9.40
N THR A 47 2.51 -1.38 8.64
CA THR A 47 2.33 -2.82 8.81
C THR A 47 3.62 -3.55 8.49
N ASP A 48 3.94 -4.61 9.24
CA ASP A 48 5.06 -5.49 8.92
C ASP A 48 4.67 -6.55 7.86
N ARG A 49 3.41 -6.59 7.40
CA ARG A 49 2.88 -7.58 6.44
C ARG A 49 3.30 -7.25 5.02
N ASN A 50 3.65 -8.26 4.21
CA ASN A 50 3.76 -8.08 2.76
C ASN A 50 2.42 -7.62 2.18
N LEU A 51 2.46 -6.75 1.18
CA LEU A 51 1.28 -6.20 0.54
C LEU A 51 1.00 -6.95 -0.76
N ARG A 52 -0.25 -7.36 -0.96
CA ARG A 52 -0.73 -7.93 -2.21
C ARG A 52 -1.99 -7.21 -2.67
N ILE A 53 -1.91 -6.57 -3.83
CA ILE A 53 -3.04 -5.91 -4.46
C ILE A 53 -3.62 -6.83 -5.53
N ASP A 54 -4.83 -7.32 -5.28
CA ASP A 54 -5.61 -8.12 -6.22
C ASP A 54 -6.46 -7.18 -7.09
N TRP A 55 -6.02 -6.96 -8.33
CA TRP A 55 -6.83 -6.29 -9.35
C TRP A 55 -7.90 -7.24 -9.86
N TYR A 56 -9.07 -7.13 -9.25
CA TYR A 56 -10.23 -7.96 -9.50
C TYR A 56 -10.85 -7.64 -10.85
N ARG A 57 -10.90 -8.68 -11.70
CA ARG A 57 -11.47 -8.62 -13.04
C ARG A 57 -12.30 -9.87 -13.30
N ASN A 58 -13.57 -9.82 -12.89
CA ASN A 58 -14.54 -10.90 -13.11
C ASN A 58 -15.64 -10.47 -14.09
N LEU A 59 -15.25 -9.97 -15.26
CA LEU A 59 -16.19 -9.58 -16.32
C LEU A 59 -16.23 -10.64 -17.41
N PRO A 60 -17.40 -11.13 -17.84
CA PRO A 60 -17.51 -12.02 -19.00
C PRO A 60 -17.45 -11.22 -20.32
N GLY A 61 -16.79 -11.78 -21.35
CA GLY A 61 -16.93 -11.36 -22.76
C GLY A 61 -15.66 -10.85 -23.45
N VAL A 62 -15.66 -10.83 -24.79
CA VAL A 62 -14.48 -10.58 -25.65
C VAL A 62 -13.76 -9.24 -25.40
N ARG A 63 -14.47 -8.23 -24.88
CA ARG A 63 -13.87 -6.93 -24.47
C ARG A 63 -12.86 -7.08 -23.33
N THR A 64 -12.94 -8.15 -22.53
CA THR A 64 -11.95 -8.38 -21.47
C THR A 64 -10.59 -8.72 -22.01
N ILE A 65 -10.47 -9.46 -23.11
CA ILE A 65 -9.17 -9.94 -23.64
C ILE A 65 -8.21 -8.78 -23.94
N LEU A 66 -8.66 -7.75 -24.68
CA LEU A 66 -7.83 -6.57 -24.98
C LEU A 66 -7.52 -5.76 -23.71
N SER A 67 -8.52 -5.63 -22.84
CA SER A 67 -8.38 -4.93 -21.57
C SER A 67 -7.46 -5.69 -20.59
N ASP A 68 -7.38 -7.02 -20.70
CA ASP A 68 -6.55 -7.91 -19.87
C ASP A 68 -5.08 -7.81 -20.29
N GLN A 69 -4.80 -7.69 -21.59
CA GLN A 69 -3.43 -7.43 -22.06
C GLN A 69 -2.92 -6.06 -21.60
N LEU A 70 -3.75 -5.01 -21.69
CA LEU A 70 -3.41 -3.68 -21.19
C LEU A 70 -3.21 -3.69 -19.66
N ALA A 71 -4.07 -4.41 -18.93
CA ALA A 71 -3.89 -4.57 -17.50
C ALA A 71 -2.64 -5.38 -17.17
N ALA A 72 -2.31 -6.44 -17.91
CA ALA A 72 -1.12 -7.23 -17.69
C ALA A 72 0.15 -6.39 -17.89
N TRP A 73 0.15 -5.55 -18.93
CA TRP A 73 1.21 -4.56 -19.13
C TRP A 73 1.28 -3.55 -17.99
N HIS A 74 0.12 -3.06 -17.51
CA HIS A 74 0.06 -2.13 -16.40
C HIS A 74 0.61 -2.76 -15.10
N VAL A 75 0.19 -3.98 -14.76
CA VAL A 75 0.67 -4.73 -13.60
C VAL A 75 2.17 -5.00 -13.70
N LYS A 76 2.68 -5.42 -14.87
CA LYS A 76 4.12 -5.61 -15.08
C LYS A 76 4.89 -4.30 -14.86
N SER A 77 4.37 -3.18 -15.37
CA SER A 77 4.97 -1.87 -15.16
C SER A 77 4.93 -1.42 -13.70
N LEU A 78 3.85 -1.71 -12.97
CA LEU A 78 3.69 -1.39 -11.55
C LEU A 78 4.65 -2.18 -10.69
N ASN A 79 4.69 -3.50 -10.86
CA ASN A 79 5.61 -4.37 -10.12
C ASN A 79 7.07 -4.00 -10.38
N ARG A 80 7.41 -3.54 -11.60
CA ARG A 80 8.74 -2.99 -11.88
C ARG A 80 9.04 -1.72 -11.09
N LEU A 81 8.06 -0.83 -10.89
CA LEU A 81 8.24 0.40 -10.10
C LEU A 81 8.37 0.08 -8.61
N LEU A 82 7.52 -0.81 -8.09
CA LEU A 82 7.57 -1.26 -6.70
C LEU A 82 8.92 -1.93 -6.40
N ALA A 83 9.34 -2.91 -7.22
CA ALA A 83 10.61 -3.60 -7.03
C ALA A 83 11.84 -2.68 -7.13
N ARG A 84 11.80 -1.64 -7.97
CA ARG A 84 12.88 -0.64 -8.03
C ARG A 84 12.97 0.14 -6.72
N ARG A 85 11.84 0.53 -6.15
CA ARG A 85 11.77 1.33 -4.93
C ARG A 85 12.17 0.51 -3.70
N ASP A 86 11.78 -0.77 -3.64
CA ASP A 86 12.22 -1.71 -2.61
C ASP A 86 13.75 -1.88 -2.61
N ARG A 87 14.37 -1.97 -3.80
CA ARG A 87 15.83 -2.03 -3.94
C ARG A 87 16.52 -0.74 -3.51
N THR A 88 15.94 0.42 -3.80
CA THR A 88 16.48 1.71 -3.33
C THR A 88 16.40 1.82 -1.82
N ALA A 89 15.30 1.38 -1.21
CA ALA A 89 15.17 1.32 0.24
C ALA A 89 16.18 0.34 0.86
N ALA A 90 16.36 -0.86 0.29
CA ALA A 90 17.33 -1.84 0.77
C ALA A 90 18.79 -1.43 0.57
N LYS A 91 19.10 -0.56 -0.40
CA LYS A 91 20.46 -0.04 -0.67
C LYS A 91 20.84 1.15 0.23
N LEU A 92 19.98 1.54 1.16
CA LEU A 92 20.31 2.42 2.28
C LEU A 92 20.62 1.61 3.56
N PRO A 93 21.72 0.84 3.67
CA PRO A 93 22.23 0.43 4.96
C PRO A 93 23.46 1.27 5.36
N LEU A 94 23.33 1.91 6.53
CA LEU A 94 24.38 2.23 7.50
C LEU A 94 25.75 2.67 6.93
N THR A 95 25.92 3.97 6.67
CA THR A 95 27.15 4.62 7.15
C THR A 95 26.98 4.84 8.64
N SER A 96 27.20 3.79 9.42
CA SER A 96 27.62 3.97 10.81
C SER A 96 28.97 4.68 10.75
N ASP A 97 29.01 5.93 11.18
CA ASP A 97 30.26 6.62 11.46
C ASP A 97 30.97 5.88 12.60
N GLU A 98 31.77 4.88 12.23
CA GLU A 98 32.83 4.36 13.09
C GLU A 98 34.00 5.35 12.99
N GLN A 99 33.80 6.52 13.61
CA GLN A 99 34.85 7.52 13.76
C GLN A 99 35.87 7.01 14.75
N THR A 100 36.94 6.46 14.18
CA THR A 100 38.27 6.40 14.77
C THR A 100 38.58 7.71 15.49
N SER A 101 38.77 7.68 16.80
CA SER A 101 39.41 8.77 17.53
C SER A 101 40.29 8.23 18.64
N ARG A 102 41.57 8.39 18.38
CA ARG A 102 42.76 8.02 19.15
C ARG A 102 43.02 9.10 20.21
N ALA A 103 43.17 8.68 21.46
CA ALA A 103 43.84 9.30 22.63
C ALA A 103 44.04 10.85 22.75
N ALA A 104 43.34 11.45 23.74
CA ALA A 104 43.72 12.38 24.87
C ALA A 104 44.72 13.57 24.70
N PRO A 105 44.81 14.60 25.60
CA PRO A 105 44.10 14.85 26.89
C PRO A 105 43.61 16.31 27.19
N LEU A 106 42.86 16.45 28.30
CA LEU A 106 42.65 17.59 29.24
C LEU A 106 42.45 19.04 28.73
N SER A 107 41.26 19.62 29.00
CA SER A 107 41.11 20.90 29.74
C SER A 107 39.63 21.20 30.05
N THR A 108 39.46 21.86 31.19
CA THR A 108 38.27 22.13 31.99
C THR A 108 37.46 23.34 31.47
N ILE A 109 36.13 23.34 31.61
CA ILE A 109 35.26 24.39 32.20
C ILE A 109 33.81 24.28 31.69
N ASP A 110 32.91 24.39 32.65
CA ASP A 110 31.44 24.42 32.60
C ASP A 110 30.80 25.17 31.43
N SER A 111 29.77 24.54 30.85
CA SER A 111 28.51 25.22 30.51
C SER A 111 27.41 24.19 30.29
N SER A 112 26.57 24.07 31.31
CA SER A 112 25.31 23.33 31.31
C SER A 112 24.29 23.98 30.37
N ALA A 113 24.04 23.34 29.24
CA ALA A 113 22.86 23.55 28.40
C ALA A 113 22.00 22.27 28.41
N PRO A 114 20.67 22.36 28.55
CA PRO A 114 19.82 21.18 28.58
C PRO A 114 19.84 20.49 27.21
N GLN A 115 20.40 19.28 27.19
CA GLN A 115 20.34 18.34 26.09
C GLN A 115 18.87 18.06 25.77
N HIS A 116 18.39 18.59 24.65
CA HIS A 116 17.19 18.05 24.02
C HIS A 116 17.46 16.58 23.66
N PRO A 117 16.67 15.62 24.15
CA PRO A 117 16.81 14.24 23.70
C PRO A 117 16.44 14.23 22.21
N GLY A 118 17.46 14.00 21.38
CA GLY A 118 17.29 13.68 19.98
C GLY A 118 16.38 12.46 19.90
N TYR A 119 15.13 12.69 19.51
CA TYR A 119 14.27 11.66 18.96
C TYR A 119 14.88 11.24 17.63
N ASN A 120 15.91 10.39 17.69
CA ASN A 120 16.23 9.48 16.61
C ASN A 120 15.06 8.50 16.54
N GLN A 121 13.96 8.93 15.93
CA GLN A 121 13.02 8.01 15.32
C GLN A 121 13.82 7.29 14.24
N HIS A 122 14.38 6.14 14.62
CA HIS A 122 14.77 5.11 13.70
C HIS A 122 13.51 4.83 12.87
N VAL A 123 13.39 5.48 11.72
CA VAL A 123 12.38 5.17 10.73
C VAL A 123 12.72 3.76 10.30
N LYS A 124 12.06 2.78 10.93
CA LYS A 124 12.19 1.37 10.60
C LYS A 124 11.81 1.29 9.12
N MET A 125 12.82 1.13 8.27
CA MET A 125 12.62 1.07 6.84
C MET A 125 11.66 -0.08 6.57
N PRO A 126 10.52 0.17 5.90
CA PRO A 126 9.52 -0.86 5.71
C PRO A 126 10.13 -1.99 4.87
N THR A 127 10.31 -3.17 5.49
CA THR A 127 10.80 -4.40 4.85
C THR A 127 9.73 -5.17 4.10
N SER A 128 8.50 -4.70 4.14
CA SER A 128 7.35 -5.35 3.55
C SER A 128 7.36 -5.21 2.02
N SER A 129 7.43 -6.34 1.32
CA SER A 129 7.36 -6.35 -0.14
C SER A 129 5.94 -6.03 -0.62
N CYS A 130 5.81 -5.39 -1.78
CA CYS A 130 4.50 -5.10 -2.38
C CYS A 130 4.37 -5.68 -3.80
N THR A 131 3.27 -6.38 -4.06
CA THR A 131 2.96 -6.93 -5.39
C THR A 131 1.55 -6.59 -5.84
N VAL A 132 1.38 -6.44 -7.15
CA VAL A 132 0.07 -6.29 -7.81
C VAL A 132 -0.17 -7.50 -8.71
N GLN A 133 -1.37 -8.04 -8.70
CA GLN A 133 -1.77 -9.22 -9.48
C GLN A 133 -3.13 -8.99 -10.13
N ILE A 134 -3.35 -9.54 -11.33
CA ILE A 134 -4.69 -9.61 -11.92
C ILE A 134 -5.32 -10.91 -11.47
N THR A 135 -6.53 -10.84 -10.92
CA THR A 135 -7.20 -12.01 -10.37
C THR A 135 -8.67 -12.07 -10.76
N ALA A 136 -9.15 -13.28 -11.04
CA ALA A 136 -10.57 -13.57 -11.19
C ALA A 136 -11.29 -13.74 -9.85
N ALA A 137 -10.56 -13.71 -8.73
CA ALA A 137 -11.07 -13.81 -7.37
C ALA A 137 -10.22 -12.97 -6.42
N ILE A 138 -10.86 -12.28 -5.49
CA ILE A 138 -10.19 -11.54 -4.42
C ILE A 138 -9.86 -12.52 -3.29
N ALA A 139 -8.59 -12.59 -2.89
CA ALA A 139 -8.18 -13.46 -1.81
C ALA A 139 -8.87 -13.09 -0.48
N ARG A 140 -9.21 -14.13 0.29
CA ARG A 140 -9.79 -13.99 1.62
C ARG A 140 -8.80 -13.31 2.57
N PRO A 141 -9.30 -12.64 3.63
CA PRO A 141 -8.43 -12.05 4.62
C PRO A 141 -7.62 -13.16 5.30
N GLY A 142 -6.32 -13.13 5.07
CA GLY A 142 -5.38 -13.94 5.83
C GLY A 142 -5.07 -13.20 7.12
N GLY A 143 -5.12 -13.89 8.26
CA GLY A 143 -4.75 -13.31 9.56
C GLY A 143 -3.34 -12.71 9.58
N LYS A 144 -2.88 -12.20 10.73
CA LYS A 144 -1.69 -11.35 10.87
C LYS A 144 -0.38 -11.89 10.25
N ASN A 145 -0.25 -13.21 10.09
CA ASN A 145 0.94 -13.87 9.52
C ASN A 145 0.89 -14.04 7.99
N ARG A 146 -0.13 -13.50 7.32
CA ARG A 146 -0.28 -13.56 5.86
C ARG A 146 -0.19 -12.16 5.25
N ASP A 147 0.02 -12.11 3.95
CA ASP A 147 -0.02 -10.87 3.18
C ASP A 147 -1.28 -10.05 3.48
N LEU A 148 -1.13 -8.74 3.60
CA LEU A 148 -2.23 -7.80 3.59
C LEU A 148 -2.77 -7.72 2.17
N VAL A 149 -3.91 -8.39 1.95
CA VAL A 149 -4.60 -8.41 0.65
C VAL A 149 -5.49 -7.18 0.54
N ILE A 150 -5.42 -6.49 -0.59
CA ILE A 150 -6.27 -5.36 -0.94
C ILE A 150 -6.88 -5.65 -2.32
N GLY A 151 -8.19 -5.60 -2.43
CA GLY A 151 -8.86 -5.67 -3.73
C GLY A 151 -8.87 -4.31 -4.43
N LEU A 152 -8.78 -4.34 -5.75
CA LEU A 152 -9.12 -3.21 -6.61
C LEU A 152 -10.22 -3.66 -7.57
N SER A 153 -11.32 -2.93 -7.63
CA SER A 153 -12.46 -3.29 -8.47
C SER A 153 -13.18 -2.07 -9.04
N ASP A 154 -13.92 -2.32 -10.11
CA ASP A 154 -14.87 -1.37 -10.69
C ASP A 154 -16.26 -1.60 -10.08
N VAL A 155 -17.06 -0.55 -9.93
CA VAL A 155 -18.42 -0.63 -9.36
C VAL A 155 -19.33 -1.65 -10.04
N ARG A 156 -19.10 -1.96 -11.33
CA ARG A 156 -19.92 -2.92 -12.09
C ARG A 156 -19.67 -4.36 -11.69
N GLN A 157 -18.64 -4.65 -10.90
CA GLN A 157 -18.29 -6.00 -10.50
C GLN A 157 -18.93 -6.36 -9.17
N LYS A 158 -19.60 -7.51 -9.11
CA LYS A 158 -20.12 -8.04 -7.85
C LYS A 158 -18.95 -8.44 -6.95
N LEU A 159 -18.87 -7.81 -5.79
CA LEU A 159 -17.84 -8.14 -4.81
C LEU A 159 -18.23 -9.40 -4.00
N PRO A 160 -17.26 -10.24 -3.60
CA PRO A 160 -17.52 -11.35 -2.71
C PRO A 160 -17.95 -10.90 -1.30
N ASP A 161 -18.77 -11.70 -0.62
CA ASP A 161 -19.37 -11.36 0.68
C ASP A 161 -18.34 -11.17 1.81
N TRP A 162 -17.13 -11.70 1.68
CA TRP A 162 -16.03 -11.55 2.65
C TRP A 162 -15.21 -10.26 2.45
N THR A 163 -15.64 -9.40 1.53
CA THR A 163 -14.97 -8.15 1.22
C THR A 163 -15.72 -6.94 1.78
N THR A 164 -15.03 -5.82 1.95
CA THR A 164 -15.67 -4.56 2.31
C THR A 164 -15.21 -3.46 1.36
N ALA A 165 -16.18 -2.83 0.70
CA ALA A 165 -15.94 -1.77 -0.26
C ALA A 165 -15.50 -0.46 0.41
N ILE A 166 -14.46 0.14 -0.13
CA ILE A 166 -14.04 1.53 0.08
C ILE A 166 -14.31 2.27 -1.22
N TRP A 167 -15.36 3.07 -1.23
CA TRP A 167 -15.80 3.83 -2.41
C TRP A 167 -14.94 5.07 -2.61
N LEU A 168 -14.33 5.20 -3.80
CA LEU A 168 -13.43 6.30 -4.12
C LEU A 168 -13.99 7.18 -5.24
N GLY A 169 -14.18 8.47 -4.94
CA GLY A 169 -14.56 9.48 -5.94
C GLY A 169 -16.02 9.38 -6.41
N THR A 170 -16.91 8.90 -5.55
CA THR A 170 -18.34 8.73 -5.84
C THR A 170 -19.20 9.30 -4.71
N THR A 171 -20.40 9.78 -5.02
CA THR A 171 -21.42 10.09 -4.00
C THR A 171 -22.23 8.83 -3.65
N GLN A 172 -22.99 8.86 -2.55
CA GLN A 172 -23.85 7.74 -2.18
C GLN A 172 -24.98 7.53 -3.22
N GLU A 173 -25.47 8.60 -3.82
CA GLU A 173 -26.51 8.58 -4.84
C GLU A 173 -26.03 7.89 -6.12
N GLU A 174 -24.79 8.13 -6.54
CA GLU A 174 -24.18 7.49 -7.71
C GLU A 174 -23.99 5.99 -7.50
N VAL A 175 -23.52 5.60 -6.31
CA VAL A 175 -23.39 4.18 -5.94
C VAL A 175 -24.73 3.46 -6.01
N LYS A 176 -25.80 4.06 -5.45
CA LYS A 176 -27.15 3.49 -5.52
C LYS A 176 -27.62 3.32 -6.97
N ARG A 177 -27.35 4.29 -7.85
CA ARG A 177 -27.72 4.20 -9.27
C ARG A 177 -27.01 3.06 -9.99
N TRP A 178 -25.71 2.84 -9.73
CA TRP A 178 -24.96 1.77 -10.38
C TRP A 178 -25.27 0.38 -9.81
N GLN A 179 -25.71 0.29 -8.56
CA GLN A 179 -26.16 -0.98 -7.99
C GLN A 179 -27.59 -1.36 -8.41
N ALA A 180 -28.40 -0.39 -8.85
CA ALA A 180 -29.77 -0.61 -9.33
C ALA A 180 -29.85 -0.92 -10.84
N ALA A 181 -28.76 -0.74 -11.59
CA ALA A 181 -28.67 -0.95 -13.03
C ALA A 181 -27.98 -2.28 -13.35
#